data_AF-A0A317T2Q8-F1
#
_entry.id   AF-A0A317T2Q8-F1
#
_cell.length_a   1.000
_cell.length_b   1.000
_cell.length_c   1.000
_cell.angle_alpha   90.00
_cell.angle_beta   90.00
_cell.angle_gamma   90.00
#
_symmetry.space_group_name_H-M   'P 1'
#
loop_
_entity.id
_entity.type
_entity.pdbx_description
1 polymer ?
#
loop_
_entity_poly.entity_id
_entity_poly.type
_entity_poly.pdbx_seq_one_letter_code
_entity_poly.pdbx_strand_id
1 'polypeptide(L)'
;MLKDALGSYRGSVEELDRIIEQYPENAEAYYNRANAKNCTGDGKGAVDDYTMAIELGLRLREKFLAHGNRGITRADLGDVEGAMEDFTAIIKACPKSKRILKTALFNRSLLKRASGDFRGADQDYQYAVSVEIHKQ
;
A
#
# COMPACT_ATOMS: atom_id res chain seq x y z
N MET A 1 -9.21 23.01 10.01
CA MET A 1 -9.09 22.07 8.87
C MET A 1 -8.12 20.91 9.16
N LEU A 2 -6.81 21.13 9.39
CA LEU A 2 -5.87 20.02 9.69
C LEU A 2 -6.14 19.31 11.03
N LYS A 3 -6.46 20.08 12.08
CA LYS A 3 -6.79 19.54 13.41
C LYS A 3 -8.08 18.70 13.39
N ASP A 4 -9.06 19.12 12.60
CA ASP A 4 -10.37 18.45 12.49
C ASP A 4 -10.24 17.14 11.72
N ALA A 5 -9.43 17.11 10.65
CA ALA A 5 -9.11 15.88 9.92
C ALA A 5 -8.38 14.86 10.81
N LEU A 6 -7.34 15.29 11.54
CA LEU A 6 -6.63 14.42 12.50
C LEU A 6 -7.55 13.91 13.62
N GLY A 7 -8.48 14.73 14.09
CA GLY A 7 -9.52 14.31 15.05
C GLY A 7 -10.45 13.24 14.49
N SER A 8 -10.89 13.38 13.24
CA SER A 8 -11.72 12.37 12.55
C SER A 8 -10.97 11.06 12.36
N TYR A 9 -9.67 11.10 12.01
CA TYR A 9 -8.87 9.89 11.86
C TYR A 9 -8.61 9.20 13.20
N ARG A 10 -8.38 9.94 14.28
CA ARG A 10 -8.25 9.36 15.63
C ARG A 10 -9.56 8.71 16.09
N GLY A 11 -10.69 9.39 15.88
CA GLY A 11 -12.01 8.80 16.11
C GLY A 11 -12.25 7.53 15.28
N SER A 12 -11.75 7.48 14.03
CA SER A 12 -11.82 6.25 13.23
C SER A 12 -10.95 5.13 13.78
N VAL A 13 -9.79 5.41 14.38
CA VAL A 13 -8.94 4.37 14.99
C VAL A 13 -9.66 3.73 16.19
N GLU A 14 -10.23 4.54 17.09
CA GLU A 14 -10.94 4.03 18.27
C GLU A 14 -12.20 3.20 17.92
N GLU A 15 -12.89 3.55 16.84
CA GLU A 15 -14.01 2.75 16.32
C GLU A 15 -13.52 1.43 15.70
N LEU A 16 -12.44 1.47 14.93
CA LEU A 16 -11.84 0.29 14.32
C LEU A 16 -11.23 -0.66 15.35
N ASP A 17 -10.68 -0.14 16.45
CA ASP A 17 -10.22 -0.94 17.59
C ASP A 17 -11.36 -1.77 18.17
N ARG A 18 -12.52 -1.16 18.42
CA ARG A 18 -13.72 -1.87 18.91
C ARG A 18 -14.21 -2.93 17.92
N ILE A 19 -14.18 -2.64 16.62
CA ILE A 19 -14.54 -3.62 15.58
C ILE A 19 -13.57 -4.80 15.61
N ILE A 20 -12.27 -4.55 15.75
CA ILE A 20 -11.24 -5.59 15.80
C ILE A 20 -11.34 -6.42 17.09
N GLU A 21 -11.64 -5.81 18.23
CA GLU A 21 -11.88 -6.54 19.48
C GLU A 21 -13.07 -7.49 19.35
N GLN A 22 -14.15 -7.06 18.69
CA GLN A 22 -15.35 -7.87 18.49
C GLN A 22 -15.19 -8.90 17.35
N TYR A 23 -14.45 -8.54 16.31
CA TYR A 23 -14.25 -9.30 15.08
C TYR A 23 -12.76 -9.33 14.70
N PRO A 24 -11.94 -10.14 15.40
CA PRO A 24 -10.48 -10.12 15.26
C PRO A 24 -9.97 -10.61 13.91
N GLU A 25 -10.83 -11.24 13.10
CA GLU A 25 -10.52 -11.70 11.74
C GLU A 25 -11.05 -10.75 10.65
N ASN A 26 -11.55 -9.57 11.02
CA ASN A 26 -12.06 -8.59 10.06
C ASN A 26 -10.92 -7.87 9.33
N ALA A 27 -10.47 -8.44 8.21
CA ALA A 27 -9.41 -7.89 7.36
C ALA A 27 -9.64 -6.43 6.94
N GLU A 28 -10.90 -6.03 6.67
CA GLU A 28 -11.24 -4.67 6.25
C GLU A 28 -11.06 -3.66 7.38
N ALA A 29 -11.35 -4.06 8.63
CA ALA A 29 -11.12 -3.22 9.80
C ALA A 29 -9.63 -2.91 10.00
N TYR A 30 -8.75 -3.92 9.87
CA TYR A 30 -7.30 -3.69 9.90
C TYR A 30 -6.83 -2.79 8.75
N TYR A 31 -7.29 -3.02 7.52
CA TYR A 31 -6.93 -2.17 6.38
C TYR A 31 -7.33 -0.70 6.59
N ASN A 32 -8.53 -0.45 7.11
CA ASN A 32 -9.00 0.89 7.41
C ASN A 32 -8.22 1.53 8.57
N ARG A 33 -7.84 0.73 9.59
CA ARG A 33 -7.06 1.23 10.73
C ARG A 33 -5.65 1.60 10.31
N ALA A 34 -5.06 0.82 9.41
CA ALA A 34 -3.80 1.13 8.78
C ALA A 34 -3.83 2.48 8.04
N ASN A 35 -4.87 2.73 7.24
CA ASN A 35 -5.04 4.01 6.55
C ASN A 35 -5.11 5.19 7.54
N ALA A 36 -5.89 5.05 8.61
CA ALA A 36 -6.04 6.09 9.63
C ALA A 36 -4.73 6.34 10.42
N LYS A 37 -4.01 5.28 10.78
CA LYS A 37 -2.69 5.37 11.42
C LYS A 37 -1.66 6.05 10.52
N ASN A 38 -1.63 5.70 9.24
CA ASN A 38 -0.76 6.34 8.27
C ASN A 38 -1.05 7.85 8.16
N CYS A 39 -2.33 8.24 8.05
CA CYS A 39 -2.74 9.66 8.03
C CYS A 39 -2.43 10.43 9.32
N THR A 40 -2.28 9.75 10.45
CA THR A 40 -1.97 10.37 11.76
C THR A 40 -0.50 10.26 12.14
N GLY A 41 0.33 9.72 11.25
CA GLY A 41 1.79 9.63 11.41
C GLY A 41 2.29 8.36 12.11
N ASP A 42 1.42 7.42 12.45
CA ASP A 42 1.81 6.10 12.96
C ASP A 42 2.08 5.14 11.80
N GLY A 43 3.18 5.38 11.08
CA GLY A 43 3.58 4.54 9.95
C GLY A 43 3.88 3.09 10.34
N LYS A 44 4.49 2.86 11.52
CA LYS A 44 4.81 1.50 11.98
C LYS A 44 3.54 0.70 12.27
N GLY A 45 2.62 1.27 13.04
CA GLY A 45 1.34 0.62 13.32
C GLY A 45 0.49 0.43 12.05
N ALA A 46 0.64 1.31 11.05
CA ALA A 46 -0.01 1.12 9.76
C ALA A 46 0.55 -0.09 8.98
N VAL A 47 1.87 -0.29 8.97
CA VAL A 47 2.50 -1.46 8.34
C VAL A 47 2.03 -2.77 8.98
N ASP A 48 1.94 -2.80 10.31
CA ASP A 48 1.46 -3.97 11.05
C ASP A 48 0.00 -4.30 10.67
N ASP A 49 -0.87 -3.28 10.65
CA ASP A 49 -2.28 -3.45 10.30
C ASP A 49 -2.50 -3.83 8.83
N TYR A 50 -1.74 -3.24 7.89
CA TYR A 50 -1.79 -3.68 6.49
C TYR A 50 -1.36 -5.14 6.35
N THR A 51 -0.36 -5.56 7.12
CA THR A 51 0.13 -6.96 7.12
C THR A 51 -0.97 -7.91 7.58
N MET A 52 -1.59 -7.61 8.73
CA MET A 52 -2.69 -8.40 9.26
C MET A 52 -3.88 -8.46 8.28
N ALA A 53 -4.26 -7.33 7.66
CA ALA A 53 -5.32 -7.30 6.66
C ALA A 53 -5.02 -8.21 5.45
N ILE A 54 -3.78 -8.18 4.95
CA ILE A 54 -3.34 -9.01 3.82
C ILE A 54 -3.38 -10.50 4.18
N GLU A 55 -2.97 -10.86 5.40
CA GLU A 55 -2.94 -12.25 5.90
C GLU A 55 -4.34 -12.82 6.15
N LEU A 56 -5.24 -12.03 6.75
CA LEU A 56 -6.64 -12.40 6.99
C LEU A 56 -7.47 -12.52 5.71
N GLY A 57 -6.98 -11.96 4.61
CA GLY A 57 -7.59 -12.12 3.28
C GLY A 57 -8.48 -10.96 2.87
N LEU A 58 -7.86 -9.96 2.26
CA LEU A 58 -8.60 -8.92 1.54
C LEU A 58 -9.13 -9.40 0.20
N ARG A 59 -10.25 -8.81 -0.22
CA ARG A 59 -10.70 -8.85 -1.61
C ARG A 59 -9.58 -8.35 -2.54
N LEU A 60 -9.53 -8.90 -3.75
CA LEU A 60 -8.37 -8.73 -4.65
C LEU A 60 -7.98 -7.28 -4.89
N ARG A 61 -8.96 -6.38 -5.06
CA ARG A 61 -8.70 -4.96 -5.30
C ARG A 61 -8.10 -4.29 -4.07
N GLU A 62 -8.70 -4.52 -2.91
CA GLU A 62 -8.26 -3.99 -1.62
C GLU A 62 -6.86 -4.53 -1.26
N LYS A 63 -6.57 -5.79 -1.59
CA LYS A 63 -5.24 -6.38 -1.43
C LYS A 63 -4.16 -5.62 -2.21
N PHE A 64 -4.44 -5.19 -3.45
CA PHE A 64 -3.49 -4.36 -4.21
C PHE A 64 -3.29 -2.98 -3.58
N LEU A 65 -4.35 -2.37 -3.04
CA LEU A 65 -4.23 -1.10 -2.35
C LEU A 65 -3.45 -1.24 -1.04
N ALA A 66 -3.67 -2.31 -0.28
CA ALA A 66 -2.95 -2.61 0.95
C ALA A 66 -1.45 -2.80 0.68
N HIS A 67 -1.06 -3.60 -0.32
CA HIS A 67 0.35 -3.71 -0.72
C HIS A 67 0.92 -2.37 -1.18
N GLY A 68 0.18 -1.59 -1.97
CA GLY A 68 0.65 -0.30 -2.47
C GLY A 68 0.90 0.70 -1.34
N ASN A 69 -0.06 0.82 -0.42
CA ASN A 69 0.05 1.73 0.72
C ASN A 69 1.13 1.26 1.70
N ARG A 70 1.17 -0.05 2.03
CA ARG A 70 2.23 -0.60 2.89
C ARG A 70 3.61 -0.41 2.28
N GLY A 71 3.76 -0.57 0.97
CA GLY A 71 5.01 -0.33 0.27
C GLY A 71 5.46 1.12 0.32
N ILE A 72 4.55 2.08 0.15
CA ILE A 72 4.86 3.51 0.33
C ILE A 72 5.27 3.79 1.77
N THR A 73 4.48 3.34 2.74
CA THR A 73 4.78 3.56 4.17
C THR A 73 6.11 2.92 4.59
N ARG A 74 6.43 1.73 4.08
CA ARG A 74 7.74 1.08 4.31
C ARG A 74 8.89 1.90 3.73
N ALA A 75 8.73 2.42 2.52
CA ALA A 75 9.73 3.29 1.91
C ALA A 75 9.96 4.57 2.73
N ASP A 76 8.89 5.20 3.21
CA ASP A 76 8.96 6.39 4.08
C ASP A 76 9.66 6.09 5.42
N LEU A 77 9.54 4.85 5.92
CA LEU A 77 10.23 4.35 7.10
C LEU A 77 11.66 3.87 6.83
N GLY A 78 12.13 3.90 5.58
CA GLY A 78 13.45 3.44 5.17
C GLY A 78 13.56 1.94 4.88
N ASP A 79 12.48 1.17 4.98
CA ASP A 79 12.41 -0.23 4.59
C ASP A 79 12.21 -0.36 3.07
N VAL A 80 13.28 -0.07 2.32
CA VAL A 80 13.28 -0.09 0.86
C VAL A 80 13.07 -1.51 0.33
N GLU A 81 13.63 -2.53 0.99
CA GLU A 81 13.51 -3.92 0.56
C GLU A 81 12.06 -4.41 0.71
N GLY A 82 11.44 -4.21 1.88
CA GLY A 82 10.04 -4.56 2.10
C GLY A 82 9.09 -3.79 1.18
N ALA A 83 9.40 -2.54 0.85
CA ALA A 83 8.65 -1.77 -0.13
C ALA A 83 8.76 -2.37 -1.56
N MET A 84 9.96 -2.82 -1.97
CA MET A 84 10.15 -3.49 -3.26
C MET A 84 9.38 -4.81 -3.34
N GLU A 85 9.30 -5.56 -2.25
CA GLU A 85 8.51 -6.80 -2.17
C GLU A 85 7.01 -6.52 -2.38
N ASP A 86 6.49 -5.47 -1.74
CA ASP A 86 5.08 -5.09 -1.85
C ASP A 86 4.68 -4.73 -3.28
N PHE A 87 5.48 -3.90 -3.98
CA PHE A 87 5.21 -3.60 -5.38
C PHE A 87 5.42 -4.81 -6.29
N THR A 88 6.36 -5.69 -5.96
CA THR A 88 6.57 -6.95 -6.69
C THR A 88 5.38 -7.89 -6.55
N ALA A 89 4.74 -7.95 -5.38
CA ALA A 89 3.53 -8.73 -5.18
C ALA A 89 2.38 -8.27 -6.09
N ILE A 90 2.19 -6.95 -6.23
CA ILE A 90 1.19 -6.38 -7.15
C ILE A 90 1.53 -6.76 -8.60
N ILE A 91 2.78 -6.59 -9.03
CA ILE A 91 3.20 -6.85 -10.42
C ILE A 91 3.02 -8.33 -10.77
N LYS A 92 3.43 -9.25 -9.88
CA LYS A 92 3.29 -10.71 -10.08
C LYS A 92 1.83 -11.16 -10.19
N ALA A 93 0.92 -10.46 -9.51
CA ALA A 93 -0.50 -10.76 -9.56
C ALA A 93 -1.19 -10.31 -10.86
N CYS A 94 -0.48 -9.60 -11.76
CA CYS A 94 -0.96 -9.16 -13.07
C CYS A 94 -2.37 -8.54 -13.02
N PRO A 95 -2.56 -7.41 -12.29
CA PRO A 95 -3.88 -6.83 -12.10
C PRO A 95 -4.49 -6.44 -13.45
N LYS A 96 -5.76 -6.78 -13.66
CA LYS A 96 -6.52 -6.35 -14.85
C LYS A 96 -6.52 -4.82 -15.02
N SER A 97 -6.47 -4.10 -13.89
CA SER A 97 -6.34 -2.65 -13.91
C SER A 97 -4.92 -2.24 -14.29
N LYS A 98 -4.77 -1.80 -15.55
CA LYS A 98 -3.52 -1.22 -16.06
C LYS A 98 -3.01 -0.07 -15.19
N ARG A 99 -3.90 0.73 -14.59
CA ARG A 99 -3.53 1.79 -13.65
C ARG A 99 -2.77 1.25 -12.44
N ILE A 100 -3.30 0.19 -11.80
CA ILE A 100 -2.65 -0.43 -10.63
C ILE A 100 -1.27 -0.98 -11.02
N LEU A 101 -1.17 -1.68 -12.15
CA LEU A 101 0.10 -2.21 -12.65
C LEU A 101 1.13 -1.10 -12.87
N LYS A 102 0.74 -0.02 -13.55
CA LYS A 102 1.61 1.13 -13.83
C LYS A 102 2.08 1.81 -12.55
N THR A 103 1.19 2.02 -11.58
CA THR A 103 1.56 2.62 -10.29
C THR A 103 2.57 1.75 -9.54
N ALA A 104 2.39 0.42 -9.53
CA ALA A 104 3.35 -0.47 -8.87
C ALA A 104 4.71 -0.49 -9.57
N LEU A 105 4.75 -0.57 -10.91
CA LEU A 105 5.98 -0.50 -11.69
C LEU A 105 6.71 0.83 -11.48
N PHE A 106 5.98 1.94 -11.50
CA PHE A 106 6.55 3.26 -11.28
C PHE A 106 7.15 3.42 -9.88
N ASN A 107 6.44 3.03 -8.82
CA ASN A 107 6.99 3.11 -7.48
C ASN A 107 8.21 2.18 -7.30
N ARG A 108 8.17 0.96 -7.84
CA ARG A 108 9.32 0.05 -7.77
C ARG A 108 10.52 0.57 -8.56
N SER A 109 10.31 1.26 -9.69
CA SER A 109 11.41 1.88 -10.44
C SER A 109 12.07 3.00 -9.65
N LEU A 110 11.30 3.80 -8.92
CA LEU A 110 11.84 4.84 -8.03
C LEU A 110 12.69 4.23 -6.91
N LEU A 111 12.20 3.15 -6.27
CA LEU A 111 12.95 2.45 -5.21
C LEU A 111 14.25 1.85 -5.75
N LYS A 112 14.21 1.17 -6.89
CA LYS A 112 15.40 0.61 -7.56
C LYS A 112 16.41 1.69 -7.92
N ARG A 113 15.93 2.83 -8.42
CA ARG A 113 16.81 3.96 -8.73
C ARG A 113 17.48 4.51 -7.47
N ALA A 114 16.72 4.64 -6.38
CA ALA A 114 17.24 5.09 -5.09
C ALA A 114 18.25 4.10 -4.48
N SER A 115 18.09 2.78 -4.71
CA SER A 115 19.03 1.75 -4.27
C SER A 115 20.22 1.53 -5.23
N GLY A 116 20.29 2.26 -6.35
CA GLY A 116 21.38 2.16 -7.33
C GLY A 116 21.18 1.11 -8.43
N ASP A 117 20.07 0.37 -8.43
CA ASP A 117 19.67 -0.52 -9.53
C ASP A 117 19.05 0.29 -10.68
N PHE A 118 19.90 1.04 -11.39
CA PHE A 118 19.47 1.88 -12.51
C PHE A 118 18.90 1.05 -13.68
N ARG A 119 19.44 -0.15 -13.91
CA ARG A 119 19.00 -1.03 -15.01
C ARG A 119 17.61 -1.57 -14.73
N GLY A 120 17.37 -2.09 -13.52
CA GLY A 120 16.06 -2.59 -13.13
C GLY A 120 15.03 -1.48 -13.02
N ALA A 121 15.44 -0.25 -12.67
CA ALA A 121 14.57 0.92 -12.68
C ALA A 121 14.11 1.27 -14.10
N ASP A 122 15.02 1.32 -15.07
CA ASP A 122 14.66 1.58 -16.47
C ASP A 122 13.72 0.49 -17.02
N GLN A 123 13.98 -0.78 -16.74
CA GLN A 123 13.09 -1.88 -17.12
C GLN A 123 11.65 -1.69 -16.62
N ASP A 124 11.48 -1.36 -15.33
CA ASP A 124 10.17 -1.13 -14.74
C ASP A 124 9.48 0.11 -15.35
N TYR A 125 10.24 1.17 -15.60
CA TYR A 125 9.72 2.40 -16.22
C TYR A 125 9.27 2.16 -17.67
N GLN A 126 10.09 1.51 -18.49
CA GLN A 126 9.73 1.17 -19.87
C GLN A 126 8.47 0.31 -19.92
N TYR A 127 8.35 -0.65 -18.99
CA TYR A 127 7.14 -1.46 -18.92
C TYR A 127 5.92 -0.63 -18.49
N ALA A 128 6.05 0.26 -17.51
CA ALA A 128 4.95 1.13 -17.10
C ALA A 128 4.43 2.02 -18.25
N VAL A 129 5.33 2.49 -19.12
CA VAL A 129 4.96 3.30 -20.30
C VAL A 129 4.30 2.45 -21.39
N SER A 130 4.81 1.25 -21.66
CA SER A 130 4.27 0.37 -22.72
C SER A 130 2.90 -0.21 -22.40
N VAL A 131 2.49 -0.24 -21.12
CA VAL A 131 1.11 -0.57 -20.74
C VAL A 131 0.16 0.54 -21.23
N GLU A 132 -0.45 0.31 -22.40
CA GLU A 132 -1.33 1.26 -23.08
C GLU A 132 -2.61 1.57 -22.29
N ILE A 133 -2.95 2.85 -22.15
CA ILE A 133 -4.33 3.25 -21.83
C ILE A 133 -5.08 3.23 -23.16
N HIS A 134 -5.80 2.16 -23.48
CA HIS A 134 -6.87 2.31 -24.47
C HIS A 134 -7.86 3.31 -23.87
N LYS A 135 -7.92 4.51 -24.46
CA LYS A 135 -8.96 5.48 -24.16
C LYS A 135 -10.25 4.93 -24.74
N GLN A 136 -11.10 4.45 -23.83
CA GLN A 136 -12.52 4.08 -23.97
C GLN A 136 -12.81 2.88 -24.88
#